data_AF-A0A4Y2B6Z0-F1
#
_entry.id   AF-A0A4Y2B6Z0-F1
#
_cell.length_a   1.000
_cell.length_b   1.000
_cell.length_c   1.000
_cell.angle_alpha   90.00
_cell.angle_beta   90.00
_cell.angle_gamma   90.00
#
_symmetry.space_group_name_H-M   'P 1'
#
loop_
_entity.id
_entity.type
_entity.pdbx_description
1 polymer ?
#
loop_
_entity_poly.entity_id
_entity_poly.type
_entity_poly.pdbx_seq_one_letter_code
_entity_poly.pdbx_strand_id
1 'polypeptide(L)'
;MLIDGVILLNDNTHIARKTQELLQKFKWEVWSHSPHSPDLAPNLGSKHLSGTRFSSKSDVKIATENRLNGQGRDFYQAELNKLILRSDKCLNRSGDYAEK
;
A
#
# COMPACT_ATOMS: atom_id res chain seq x y z
N MET A 1 -12.62 -9.63 14.15
CA MET A 1 -13.33 -8.36 13.89
C MET A 1 -12.35 -7.25 14.21
N LEU A 2 -12.07 -6.34 13.28
CA LEU A 2 -11.27 -5.16 13.60
C LEU A 2 -12.14 -4.27 14.49
N ILE A 3 -11.67 -3.98 15.69
CA ILE A 3 -12.44 -3.31 16.75
C ILE A 3 -12.62 -1.81 16.46
N ASP A 4 -11.70 -1.23 15.69
CA ASP A 4 -11.60 0.22 15.46
C ASP A 4 -11.81 0.64 13.99
N GLY A 5 -12.51 -0.16 13.19
CA GLY A 5 -12.75 0.13 11.78
C GLY A 5 -11.53 -0.12 10.87
N VAL A 6 -11.64 0.26 9.59
CA VAL A 6 -10.59 0.08 8.58
C VAL A 6 -10.38 1.36 7.81
N ILE A 7 -9.12 1.80 7.73
CA ILE A 7 -8.69 2.91 6.88
C ILE A 7 -7.99 2.32 5.66
N LEU A 8 -8.48 2.66 4.47
CA LEU A 8 -7.92 2.26 3.19
C LEU A 8 -7.06 3.39 2.62
N LEU A 9 -5.79 3.07 2.37
CA LEU A 9 -4.91 3.88 1.53
C LEU A 9 -4.78 3.21 0.16
N ASN A 10 -5.09 3.97 -0.89
CA ASN A 10 -5.03 3.52 -2.29
C ASN A 10 -4.61 4.70 -3.18
N ASP A 11 -4.13 4.45 -4.40
CA ASP A 11 -3.95 5.55 -5.34
C ASP A 11 -5.30 6.18 -5.74
N ASN A 12 -5.31 7.48 -6.03
CA ASN A 12 -6.53 8.24 -6.36
C ASN A 12 -7.14 7.85 -7.74
N THR A 13 -6.71 6.74 -8.36
CA THR A 13 -7.17 6.34 -9.70
C THR A 13 -8.51 5.58 -9.66
N HIS A 14 -8.89 5.05 -8.50
CA HIS A 14 -10.05 4.16 -8.34
C HIS A 14 -11.33 4.86 -7.83
N ILE A 15 -11.74 5.96 -8.49
CA ILE A 15 -12.92 6.78 -8.12
C ILE A 15 -14.23 6.23 -8.72
N ALA A 16 -14.23 5.02 -9.28
CA ALA A 16 -15.45 4.45 -9.87
C ALA A 16 -16.57 4.31 -8.83
N ARG A 17 -17.81 4.69 -9.21
CA ARG A 17 -18.99 4.67 -8.32
C ARG A 17 -19.19 3.34 -7.60
N LYS A 18 -18.99 2.23 -8.32
CA LYS A 18 -19.10 0.87 -7.75
C LYS A 18 -18.09 0.62 -6.62
N THR A 19 -16.88 1.17 -6.73
CA THR A 19 -15.87 1.08 -5.66
C THR A 19 -16.31 1.88 -4.44
N GLN A 20 -16.84 3.10 -4.64
CA GLN A 20 -17.34 3.94 -3.55
C GLN A 20 -18.53 3.29 -2.81
N GLU A 21 -19.50 2.73 -3.55
CA GLU A 21 -20.64 1.99 -2.99
C GLU A 21 -20.17 0.81 -2.12
N LEU A 22 -19.14 0.10 -2.57
CA LEU A 22 -18.57 -1.04 -1.84
C LEU A 22 -17.86 -0.61 -0.55
N LEU A 23 -17.07 0.47 -0.60
CA LEU A 23 -16.39 1.02 0.58
C LEU A 23 -17.38 1.49 1.65
N GLN A 24 -18.46 2.16 1.23
CA GLN A 24 -19.55 2.55 2.14
C GLN A 24 -20.22 1.34 2.77
N LYS A 25 -20.51 0.30 1.99
CA LYS A 25 -21.10 -0.95 2.50
C LYS A 25 -20.21 -1.62 3.56
N PHE A 26 -18.89 -1.59 3.37
CA PHE A 26 -17.94 -2.11 4.34
C PHE A 26 -17.63 -1.16 5.49
N LYS A 27 -18.12 0.09 5.45
CA LYS A 27 -17.80 1.16 6.40
C LYS A 27 -16.29 1.43 6.50
N TRP A 28 -15.61 1.37 5.36
CA TRP A 28 -14.18 1.65 5.29
C TRP A 28 -13.97 3.14 5.02
N GLU A 29 -13.10 3.75 5.80
CA GLU A 29 -12.68 5.13 5.60
C GLU A 29 -11.58 5.16 4.54
N VAL A 30 -11.61 6.17 3.67
CA VAL A 30 -10.57 6.35 2.65
C VAL A 30 -9.62 7.44 3.12
N TRP A 31 -8.32 7.14 3.15
CA TRP A 31 -7.31 8.13 3.50
C TRP A 31 -7.12 9.16 2.37
N SER A 32 -7.52 10.40 2.64
CA SER A 32 -7.33 11.55 1.75
C SER A 32 -5.85 11.91 1.61
N HIS A 33 -5.31 11.88 0.38
CA HIS A 33 -3.94 12.32 0.10
C HIS A 33 -3.87 13.02 -1.28
N SER A 34 -2.81 13.81 -1.50
CA SER A 34 -2.60 14.54 -2.75
C SER A 34 -2.59 13.60 -3.97
N PRO A 35 -3.21 13.97 -5.11
CA PRO A 35 -3.08 13.21 -6.34
C PRO A 35 -1.61 13.00 -6.69
N HIS A 36 -1.21 11.74 -6.91
CA HIS A 36 0.15 11.34 -7.31
C HIS A 36 1.23 11.48 -6.24
N SER A 37 1.04 10.84 -5.07
CA SER A 37 2.13 10.64 -4.10
C SER A 37 2.64 9.18 -4.11
N PRO A 38 3.49 8.80 -5.09
CA PRO A 38 4.08 7.45 -5.13
C PRO A 38 4.91 7.13 -3.88
N ASP A 39 5.35 8.15 -3.13
CA ASP A 39 6.08 8.00 -1.87
C ASP A 39 5.22 7.36 -0.77
N LEU A 40 3.89 7.54 -0.85
CA LEU A 40 2.91 6.98 0.09
C LEU A 40 2.45 5.56 -0.31
N ALA A 41 2.97 4.99 -1.40
CA ALA A 41 2.72 3.59 -1.70
C ALA A 41 3.60 2.69 -0.81
N PRO A 42 3.02 1.79 0.00
CA PRO A 42 3.81 0.84 0.77
C PRO A 42 4.55 -0.11 -0.17
N ASN A 43 5.88 -0.21 -0.03
CA ASN A 43 6.68 -1.14 -0.82
C ASN A 43 6.61 -2.53 -0.18
N LEU A 44 5.49 -3.22 -0.39
CA LEU A 44 5.23 -4.56 0.14
C LEU A 44 6.06 -5.67 -0.52
N GLY A 45 7.17 -5.28 -1.14
CA GLY A 45 8.14 -6.20 -1.63
C GLY A 45 8.16 -6.34 -3.14
N SER A 46 8.43 -5.25 -3.86
CA SER A 46 8.92 -5.39 -5.24
C SER A 46 10.41 -5.70 -5.30
N LYS A 47 11.19 -5.21 -4.32
CA LYS A 47 12.66 -5.28 -4.33
C LYS A 47 13.28 -6.68 -4.44
N HIS A 48 12.71 -7.71 -3.81
CA HIS A 48 13.32 -9.06 -3.81
C HIS A 48 12.84 -9.95 -4.96
N LEU A 49 11.83 -9.51 -5.73
CA LEU A 49 11.46 -10.15 -7.01
C LEU A 49 12.15 -9.43 -8.19
N SER A 50 12.82 -8.31 -7.91
CA SER A 50 13.56 -7.54 -8.90
C SER A 50 14.73 -8.36 -9.44
N GLY A 51 14.92 -8.32 -10.76
CA GLY A 51 16.02 -9.03 -11.44
C GLY A 51 15.76 -10.53 -11.67
N THR A 52 14.65 -11.08 -11.17
CA THR A 52 14.27 -12.47 -11.47
C THR A 52 13.47 -12.52 -12.77
N ARG A 53 13.93 -13.32 -13.74
CA ARG A 53 13.18 -13.59 -14.96
C ARG A 53 12.30 -14.83 -14.75
N PHE A 54 11.00 -14.64 -14.92
CA PHE A 54 10.02 -15.72 -14.82
C PHE A 54 9.60 -16.17 -16.22
N SER A 55 9.34 -17.47 -16.36
CA SER A 55 8.92 -18.08 -17.64
C SER A 55 7.42 -17.92 -17.88
N SER A 56 6.62 -17.77 -16.81
CA SER A 56 5.17 -17.67 -16.90
C SER A 56 4.56 -16.75 -15.83
N LYS A 57 3.30 -16.34 -16.02
CA LYS A 57 2.53 -15.59 -15.02
C LYS A 57 2.25 -16.41 -13.75
N SER A 58 2.10 -17.73 -13.88
CA SER A 58 1.94 -18.62 -12.71
C SER A 58 3.18 -18.64 -11.85
N ASP A 59 4.38 -18.63 -12.45
CA ASP A 59 5.64 -18.59 -11.69
C ASP A 59 5.76 -17.29 -10.89
N VAL A 60 5.37 -16.16 -11.49
CA VAL A 60 5.30 -14.87 -10.80
C VAL A 60 4.33 -14.92 -9.62
N LYS A 61 3.14 -15.50 -9.82
CA LYS A 61 2.13 -15.64 -8.77
C LYS A 61 2.68 -16.46 -7.59
N ILE A 62 3.23 -17.63 -7.86
CA ILE A 62 3.79 -18.54 -6.84
C ILE A 62 4.93 -17.85 -6.07
N ALA A 63 5.87 -17.21 -6.78
CA ALA A 63 6.98 -16.51 -6.15
C ALA A 63 6.51 -15.35 -5.26
N THR A 64 5.48 -14.62 -5.69
CA THR A 64 4.88 -13.53 -4.92
C THR A 64 4.15 -14.04 -3.69
N GLU A 65 3.34 -15.08 -3.82
CA GLU A 65 2.63 -15.70 -2.70
C GLU A 65 3.59 -16.26 -1.66
N ASN A 66 4.58 -17.05 -2.06
CA ASN A 66 5.59 -17.61 -1.16
C ASN A 66 6.34 -16.51 -0.41
N ARG A 67 6.66 -15.40 -1.09
CA ARG A 67 7.32 -14.28 -0.46
C ARG A 67 6.44 -13.59 0.58
N LEU A 68 5.19 -13.28 0.24
CA LEU A 68 4.27 -12.61 1.17
C LEU A 68 4.00 -13.52 2.38
N ASN A 69 3.76 -14.80 2.15
CA ASN A 69 3.52 -15.79 3.21
C ASN A 69 4.75 -16.03 4.10
N GLY A 70 5.95 -15.81 3.58
CA GLY A 70 7.20 -15.91 4.34
C GLY A 70 7.50 -14.72 5.25
N GLN A 71 6.75 -13.61 5.12
CA GLN A 71 7.00 -12.42 5.95
C GLN A 71 6.31 -12.51 7.31
N GLY A 72 7.07 -12.22 8.36
CA GLY A 72 6.56 -12.10 9.73
C GLY A 72 5.76 -10.81 9.94
N ARG A 73 5.03 -10.74 11.06
CA ARG A 73 4.29 -9.53 11.47
C ARG A 73 5.17 -8.29 11.57
N ASP A 74 6.41 -8.46 12.04
CA ASP A 74 7.36 -7.36 12.23
C ASP A 74 7.70 -6.66 10.92
N PHE A 75 7.73 -7.40 9.79
CA PHE A 75 7.95 -6.83 8.47
C PHE A 75 6.80 -5.88 8.10
N TYR A 76 5.56 -6.33 8.22
CA TYR A 76 4.39 -5.51 7.91
C TYR A 76 4.28 -4.30 8.84
N GLN A 77 4.57 -4.48 10.13
CA GLN A 77 4.60 -3.38 11.09
C GLN A 77 5.66 -2.34 10.72
N ALA A 78 6.86 -2.77 10.33
CA ALA A 78 7.93 -1.87 9.91
C ALA A 78 7.56 -1.09 8.64
N GLU A 79 6.95 -1.73 7.64
CA GLU A 79 6.49 -1.05 6.42
C GLU A 79 5.36 -0.05 6.71
N LEU A 80 4.42 -0.39 7.60
CA LEU A 80 3.38 0.55 8.06
C LEU A 80 3.97 1.73 8.83
N ASN A 81 4.95 1.51 9.70
CA ASN A 81 5.60 2.59 10.44
C ASN A 81 6.37 3.54 9.50
N LYS A 82 7.04 3.00 8.47
CA LYS A 82 7.68 3.82 7.42
C LYS A 82 6.66 4.65 6.65
N LEU A 83 5.49 4.07 6.36
CA LEU A 83 4.40 4.78 5.70
C LEU A 83 3.92 5.97 6.54
N ILE A 84 3.67 5.75 7.83
CA ILE A 84 3.27 6.81 8.78
C ILE A 84 4.31 7.94 8.79
N LEU A 85 5.60 7.59 8.88
CA LEU A 85 6.69 8.57 8.88
C LEU A 85 6.75 9.38 7.57
N ARG A 86 6.52 8.73 6.42
CA ARG A 86 6.46 9.43 5.12
C ARG A 86 5.24 10.34 5.02
N SER A 87 4.09 9.90 5.50
CA SER A 87 2.88 10.73 5.56
C SER A 87 3.10 12.00 6.38
N ASP A 88 3.70 11.88 7.57
CA ASP A 88 4.04 13.03 8.41
C ASP A 88 5.01 13.99 7.69
N LYS A 89 6.06 13.46 7.06
CA LYS A 89 7.01 14.26 6.29
C LYS A 89 6.36 14.98 5.10
N CYS A 90 5.44 14.33 4.37
CA CYS A 90 4.71 14.95 3.26
C CYS A 90 3.79 16.09 3.73
N LEU A 91 3.12 15.92 4.87
CA LEU A 91 2.26 16.96 5.47
C LEU A 91 3.08 18.17 5.93
N ASN A 92 4.22 17.93 6.59
CA ASN A 92 5.08 18.98 7.15
C ASN A 92 5.87 19.76 6.08
N ARG A 93 5.95 19.25 4.84
CA ARG A 93 6.67 19.88 3.73
C ARG A 93 5.76 20.52 2.67
N SER A 94 4.48 20.74 2.99
CA SER A 94 3.52 21.39 2.07
C SER A 94 3.40 20.72 0.69
N GLY A 95 3.65 19.41 0.59
CA GLY A 95 3.60 18.67 -0.67
C GLY A 95 4.89 18.59 -1.49
N ASP A 96 6.03 19.11 -0.99
CA ASP A 96 7.32 18.88 -1.65
C ASP A 96 7.78 17.42 -1.52
N TYR A 97 8.24 16.84 -2.64
CA TYR A 97 8.68 15.45 -2.76
C TYR A 97 9.65 15.04 -1.64
N ALA A 98 9.27 14.08 -0.82
CA ALA A 98 10.13 13.55 0.22
C ALA A 98 11.05 12.49 -0.39
N GLU A 99 12.33 12.80 -0.55
CA GLU A 99 13.32 11.79 -0.95
C GLU A 99 13.26 10.55 -0.04
N LYS A 100 13.52 9.42 -0.70
CA LYS A 100 13.17 8.04 -0.34
C LYS A 100 13.97 7.43 0.80
#